data_AF-A0A2M7P3X2-F1
#
_entry.id   AF-A0A2M7P3X2-F1
#
_cell.length_a   1.000
_cell.length_b   1.000
_cell.length_c   1.000
_cell.angle_alpha   90.00
_cell.angle_beta   90.00
_cell.angle_gamma   90.00
#
_symmetry.space_group_name_H-M   'P 1'
#
loop_
_entity.id
_entity.type
_entity.pdbx_description
1 polymer ?
#
loop_
_entity_poly.entity_id
_entity_poly.type
_entity_poly.pdbx_seq_one_letter_code
_entity_poly.pdbx_strand_id
1 'polypeptide(L)'
;MKKLQSGRLKIEFEHQGLGDLIKEFDQVSNRLSFAMIVAATIIASSLMVQANIGPFVLGLPLLGLIGFIISGVLGMFLLVLIIISGRF
;
A
#
# COMPACT_ATOMS: atom_id res chain seq x y z
N MET A 1 -38.62 22.94 -28.00
CA MET A 1 -39.03 22.33 -26.71
C MET A 1 -40.08 21.21 -26.91
N LYS A 2 -39.71 20.04 -27.48
CA LYS A 2 -40.65 18.91 -27.70
C LYS A 2 -39.99 17.52 -27.52
N LYS A 3 -39.02 17.39 -26.61
CA LYS A 3 -38.41 16.09 -26.25
C LYS A 3 -38.64 15.68 -24.79
N LEU A 4 -39.57 16.34 -24.09
CA LEU A 4 -39.89 16.07 -22.67
C LEU A 4 -41.09 15.13 -22.46
N GLN A 5 -41.82 14.74 -23.51
CA GLN A 5 -43.09 13.99 -23.39
C GLN A 5 -43.00 12.48 -23.63
N SER A 6 -41.87 11.93 -24.07
CA SER A 6 -41.68 10.48 -24.12
C SER A 6 -40.98 10.08 -22.82
N GLY A 7 -41.74 9.52 -21.87
CA GLY A 7 -41.35 9.08 -20.52
C GLY A 7 -40.26 7.99 -20.47
N ARG A 8 -39.15 8.23 -21.14
CA ARG A 8 -37.90 7.47 -21.09
C ARG A 8 -36.77 8.47 -21.01
N LEU A 9 -36.75 9.25 -19.92
CA LEU A 9 -35.47 9.74 -19.41
C LEU A 9 -34.75 8.49 -18.89
N LYS A 10 -34.13 7.74 -19.79
CA LYS A 10 -33.18 6.71 -19.41
C LYS A 10 -32.02 7.52 -18.83
N ILE A 11 -32.04 7.73 -17.51
CA ILE A 11 -30.85 8.14 -16.78
C ILE A 11 -29.95 6.92 -16.92
N GLU A 12 -29.27 6.86 -18.05
CA GLU A 12 -28.09 6.05 -18.22
C GLU A 12 -27.12 6.70 -17.25
N PHE A 13 -27.20 6.27 -15.99
CA PHE A 13 -26.10 6.35 -15.07
C PHE A 13 -24.99 5.52 -15.72
N GLU A 14 -24.35 6.04 -16.77
CA GLU A 14 -22.91 5.99 -16.80
C GLU A 14 -22.51 6.48 -15.40
N HIS A 15 -22.18 5.54 -14.54
CA HIS A 15 -21.83 5.82 -13.16
C HIS A 15 -20.44 6.47 -13.22
N GLN A 16 -20.38 7.74 -13.67
CA GLN A 16 -19.17 8.49 -13.94
C GLN A 16 -18.32 8.73 -12.68
N GLY A 17 -18.79 8.27 -11.50
CA GLY A 17 -18.01 8.28 -10.26
C GLY A 17 -17.66 6.90 -9.70
N LEU A 18 -18.39 5.82 -10.05
CA LEU A 18 -18.12 4.51 -9.42
C LEU A 18 -16.87 3.85 -10.00
N GLY A 19 -16.62 4.00 -11.30
CA GLY A 19 -15.38 3.53 -11.91
C GLY A 19 -14.14 4.19 -11.29
N ASP A 20 -14.22 5.50 -11.04
CA ASP A 20 -13.12 6.25 -10.42
C ASP A 20 -12.99 5.95 -8.92
N LEU A 21 -14.11 5.77 -8.21
CA LEU A 21 -14.09 5.29 -6.81
C LEU A 21 -13.42 3.92 -6.70
N ILE A 22 -13.76 2.98 -7.60
CA ILE A 22 -13.14 1.64 -7.60
C ILE A 22 -11.64 1.74 -7.86
N LYS A 23 -11.21 2.59 -8.81
CA LYS A 23 -9.78 2.82 -9.08
C LYS A 23 -9.05 3.41 -7.87
N GLU A 24 -9.62 4.42 -7.23
CA GLU A 24 -9.06 5.02 -6.01
C GLU A 24 -8.98 4.00 -4.88
N PHE A 25 -10.03 3.18 -4.70
CA PHE A 25 -10.05 2.13 -3.70
C PHE A 25 -8.96 1.08 -3.95
N ASP A 26 -8.76 0.66 -5.20
CA ASP A 26 -7.69 -0.28 -5.58
C ASP A 26 -6.30 0.31 -5.28
N GLN A 27 -6.07 1.59 -5.62
CA GLN A 27 -4.83 2.29 -5.30
C GLN A 27 -4.56 2.36 -3.80
N VAL A 28 -5.56 2.73 -3.00
CA VAL A 28 -5.45 2.80 -1.53
C VAL A 28 -5.24 1.41 -0.94
N SER A 29 -5.95 0.40 -1.42
CA SER A 29 -5.83 -1.00 -0.98
C SER A 29 -4.42 -1.55 -1.24
N ASN A 30 -3.84 -1.24 -2.40
CA ASN A 30 -2.48 -1.65 -2.73
C ASN A 30 -1.43 -0.94 -1.85
N ARG A 31 -1.59 0.37 -1.61
CA ARG A 31 -0.72 1.13 -0.69
C ARG A 31 -0.80 0.58 0.73
N LEU A 32 -2.01 0.23 1.19
CA LEU A 32 -2.23 -0.37 2.51
C LEU A 32 -1.58 -1.75 2.62
N SER A 33 -1.78 -2.61 1.63
CA SER A 33 -1.17 -3.94 1.59
C SER A 33 0.35 -3.86 1.69
N PHE A 34 0.97 -2.94 0.95
CA PHE A 34 2.41 -2.75 1.00
C PHE A 34 2.87 -2.20 2.36
N ALA A 35 2.16 -1.22 2.92
CA ALA A 35 2.46 -0.69 4.25
C ALA A 35 2.41 -1.77 5.34
N MET A 36 1.43 -2.68 5.24
CA MET A 36 1.29 -3.83 6.15
C MET A 36 2.46 -4.81 6.03
N ILE A 37 2.91 -5.11 4.81
CA ILE A 37 4.09 -5.96 4.59
C ILE A 37 5.33 -5.34 5.24
N VAL A 38 5.56 -4.04 5.01
CA VAL A 38 6.70 -3.31 5.61
C VAL A 38 6.63 -3.36 7.14
N ALA A 39 5.46 -3.04 7.72
CA ALA A 39 5.26 -3.08 9.17
C ALA A 39 5.51 -4.48 9.75
N ALA A 40 4.99 -5.53 9.11
CA ALA A 40 5.21 -6.92 9.53
C ALA A 40 6.70 -7.30 9.50
N THR A 41 7.43 -6.90 8.45
CA THR A 41 8.88 -7.15 8.38
C THR A 41 9.66 -6.41 9.45
N ILE A 42 9.32 -5.16 9.77
CA ILE A 42 9.97 -4.40 10.87
C ILE A 42 9.75 -5.10 12.21
N ILE A 43 8.50 -5.49 12.50
CA ILE A 43 8.14 -6.15 13.76
C ILE A 43 8.86 -7.50 13.87
N ALA A 44 8.83 -8.33 12.82
CA ALA A 44 9.53 -9.61 12.80
C ALA A 44 11.03 -9.44 13.03
N SER A 45 11.66 -8.47 12.37
CA SER A 45 13.07 -8.17 12.54
C SER A 45 13.41 -7.74 13.96
N SER A 46 12.59 -6.86 14.55
CA SER A 46 12.77 -6.41 15.94
C SER A 46 12.64 -7.56 16.93
N LEU A 47 11.69 -8.47 16.72
CA LEU A 47 11.53 -9.66 17.56
C LEU A 47 12.73 -10.60 17.44
N MET A 48 13.29 -10.79 16.25
CA MET A 48 14.50 -11.61 16.07
C MET A 48 15.72 -11.01 16.79
N VAL A 49 15.87 -9.68 16.75
CA VAL A 49 16.93 -8.98 17.50
C VAL A 49 16.75 -9.20 19.01
N GLN A 50 15.53 -9.02 19.52
CA GLN A 50 15.25 -9.17 20.96
C GLN A 50 15.39 -10.62 21.43
N ALA A 51 15.00 -11.59 20.61
CA ALA A 51 15.10 -13.00 20.93
C ALA A 51 16.55 -13.50 21.01
N ASN A 52 17.54 -12.72 20.50
CA ASN A 52 18.94 -13.13 20.45
C ASN A 52 19.14 -14.49 19.76
N ILE A 53 18.38 -14.73 18.69
CA ILE A 53 18.40 -15.99 17.94
C ILE A 53 19.17 -15.80 16.63
N GLY A 54 20.12 -16.70 16.35
CA GLY A 54 20.87 -16.76 15.09
C GLY A 54 22.35 -16.38 15.24
N PRO A 55 23.10 -16.30 14.12
CA PRO A 55 24.50 -15.88 14.15
C PRO A 55 24.62 -14.41 14.51
N PHE A 56 25.59 -14.08 15.37
CA PHE A 56 25.83 -12.71 15.84
C PHE A 56 26.94 -12.04 15.05
N VAL A 57 26.76 -10.77 14.73
CA VAL A 57 27.80 -9.88 14.20
C VAL A 57 27.81 -8.62 15.06
N LEU A 58 28.96 -8.25 15.61
CA LEU A 58 29.12 -7.08 16.49
C LEU A 58 28.18 -7.09 17.72
N GLY A 59 27.78 -8.28 18.19
CA GLY A 59 26.84 -8.44 19.31
C GLY A 59 25.35 -8.31 18.96
N LEU A 60 25.01 -8.18 17.67
CA LEU A 60 23.63 -8.13 17.18
C LEU A 60 23.30 -9.36 16.32
N PRO A 61 22.08 -9.92 16.39
CA PRO A 61 21.64 -10.99 15.51
C PRO A 61 21.64 -10.55 14.03
N LEU A 62 22.42 -11.26 13.21
CA LEU A 62 22.61 -10.93 11.79
C LEU A 62 21.30 -10.98 10.99
N LEU A 63 20.44 -11.96 11.30
CA LEU A 63 19.13 -12.11 10.67
C LEU A 63 18.23 -10.88 10.93
N GLY A 64 18.24 -10.39 12.17
CA GLY A 64 17.50 -9.19 12.55
C GLY A 64 18.06 -7.92 11.93
N LEU A 65 19.36 -7.86 11.62
CA LEU A 65 19.95 -6.72 10.92
C LEU A 65 19.56 -6.71 9.43
N ILE A 66 19.65 -7.86 8.77
CA ILE A 66 19.27 -8.02 7.36
C ILE A 66 17.78 -7.68 7.17
N GLY A 67 16.90 -8.20 8.04
CA GLY A 67 15.48 -7.89 7.99
C GLY A 67 15.19 -6.40 8.14
N PHE A 68 15.96 -5.69 8.97
CA PHE A 68 15.81 -4.25 9.17
C PHE A 68 16.22 -3.45 7.94
N ILE A 69 17.34 -3.83 7.30
CA ILE A 69 17.83 -3.20 6.06
C ILE A 69 16.81 -3.40 4.94
N ILE A 70 16.31 -4.63 4.76
CA ILE A 70 15.29 -4.94 3.75
C ILE A 70 14.03 -4.13 4.00
N SER A 71 13.55 -4.10 5.25
CA SER A 71 12.37 -3.31 5.64
C SER A 71 12.56 -1.82 5.36
N GLY A 72 13.76 -1.28 5.62
CA GLY A 72 14.09 0.11 5.34
C GLY A 72 14.06 0.43 3.84
N VAL A 73 14.63 -0.45 3.01
CA VAL A 73 14.61 -0.30 1.54
C VAL A 73 13.18 -0.39 1.01
N LEU A 74 12.39 -1.37 1.45
CA LEU A 74 10.99 -1.52 1.04
C LEU A 74 10.15 -0.31 1.49
N GLY A 75 10.29 0.13 2.73
CA GLY A 75 9.59 1.31 3.25
C GLY A 75 9.97 2.58 2.49
N MET A 76 11.25 2.78 2.20
CA MET A 76 11.71 3.92 1.39
C MET A 76 11.17 3.85 -0.04
N PHE A 77 11.15 2.66 -0.65
CA PHE A 77 10.56 2.43 -1.97
C PHE A 77 9.06 2.76 -1.98
N LEU A 78 8.31 2.34 -0.96
CA LEU A 78 6.89 2.71 -0.80
C LEU A 78 6.71 4.22 -0.71
N LEU A 79 7.52 4.91 0.11
CA LEU A 79 7.44 6.36 0.26
C LEU A 79 7.69 7.05 -1.08
N VAL A 80 8.70 6.62 -1.82
CA VAL A 80 8.99 7.13 -3.18
C VAL A 80 7.80 6.90 -4.11
N LEU A 81 7.21 5.70 -4.10
CA LEU A 81 6.03 5.39 -4.91
C LEU A 81 4.82 6.27 -4.54
N ILE A 82 4.55 6.50 -3.26
CA ILE A 82 3.44 7.36 -2.81
C ILE A 82 3.65 8.80 -3.27
N ILE A 83 4.87 9.32 -3.15
CA ILE A 83 5.21 10.68 -3.57
C ILE A 83 5.09 10.83 -5.10
N ILE A 84 5.56 9.84 -5.86
CA ILE A 84 5.50 9.85 -7.33
C ILE A 84 4.06 9.67 -7.83
N SER A 85 3.29 8.78 -7.19
CA SER A 85 1.89 8.48 -7.53
C SER A 85 0.90 9.54 -7.03
N GLY A 86 1.34 10.57 -6.31
CA GLY A 86 0.55 11.77 -6.02
C GLY A 86 0.29 12.66 -7.24
N ARG A 87 0.66 12.22 -8.44
CA ARG A 87 0.28 12.80 -9.72
C ARG A 87 -0.64 11.83 -10.47
N PHE A 88 -1.85 12.31 -10.74
CA PHE A 88 -2.95 11.72 -11.53
C PHE A 88 -4.00 10.92 -10.74
#